data_AF-A0ABD2M0W1-F1
#
_entry.id   AF-A0ABD2M0W1-F1
#
_cell.length_a   1.000
_cell.length_b   1.000
_cell.length_c   1.000
_cell.angle_alpha   90.00
_cell.angle_beta   90.00
_cell.angle_gamma   90.00
#
_symmetry.space_group_name_H-M   'P 1'
#
loop_
_entity.id
_entity.type
_entity.pdbx_description
1 polymer ?
#
loop_
_entity_poly.entity_id
_entity_poly.type
_entity_poly.pdbx_seq_one_letter_code
_entity_poly.pdbx_strand_id
1 'polypeptide(L)'
;MPERYKRTREAAQTRSILSVGIATFQFDGIDTEQRALRYKCRIFDMLALEEKPFVVEPEALRFLSSHAFDFNRLLTHGIRYSKTDSSGGIFHSLWEELLASGVCIAFHNGLTDLAFLHEHFYAPLPEQCDQFTANLADWFGKRETIDDYYAIDCALWDSKYMAEHQQTKNFSCSYLDYVFRKAQRENQKLFQNKKPHLVIKFSKLRSKARNATKFSHLKCGLKESFVNGKLADIRQEMLCQSYTRFGHCRNRTDCAKEHDVDLLLDLEDKRTQLKREKERKRRSKKETEKQTEESDGEENQREGEEEEILEEQENERGKEGGTKRKWDGSKESEPFFAVSDDRIGKTMKKPKENYKNGEGIGPSSVDTLTKINRTVHIWTTSRGCHRAGMDAFMTGFAVLFFQLDHVYRNSGRFDLRLAGCVALAGKELPLLIRKSNFITQTESHQLNWARVESRRKAFDRAKYSLWTRGARGKDSDGLPQ
;
A
#
# COMPACT_ATOMS: atom_id res chain seq x y z
N MET A 1 22.90 -0.28 5.59
CA MET A 1 21.94 0.84 5.68
C MET A 1 22.57 2.19 5.38
N PRO A 2 23.71 2.56 5.97
CA PRO A 2 24.36 3.86 5.72
C PRO A 2 24.57 4.19 4.23
N GLU A 3 25.09 3.26 3.44
CA GLU A 3 25.32 3.46 1.99
C GLU A 3 24.02 3.69 1.20
N ARG A 4 22.94 2.96 1.54
CA ARG A 4 21.63 3.15 0.90
C ARG A 4 21.06 4.53 1.25
N TYR A 5 21.19 4.94 2.50
CA TYR A 5 20.76 6.26 2.96
C TYR A 5 21.57 7.37 2.25
N LYS A 6 22.89 7.24 2.18
CA LYS A 6 23.77 8.19 1.49
C LYS A 6 23.30 8.47 0.06
N ARG A 7 23.06 7.42 -0.74
CA ARG A 7 22.54 7.55 -2.12
C ARG A 7 21.15 8.17 -2.17
N THR A 8 20.27 7.81 -1.23
CA THR A 8 18.92 8.37 -1.15
C THR A 8 18.96 9.86 -0.82
N ARG A 9 19.86 10.26 0.10
CA ARG A 9 20.10 11.66 0.47
C ARG A 9 20.65 12.46 -0.71
N GLU A 10 21.68 11.98 -1.38
CA GLU A 10 22.23 12.63 -2.59
C GLU A 10 21.15 12.80 -3.66
N ALA A 11 20.29 11.79 -3.85
CA ALA A 11 19.17 11.87 -4.77
C ALA A 11 18.15 12.95 -4.35
N ALA A 12 17.73 12.99 -3.08
CA ALA A 12 16.78 13.96 -2.56
C ALA A 12 17.31 15.40 -2.64
N GLN A 13 18.59 15.61 -2.38
CA GLN A 13 19.24 16.93 -2.45
C GLN A 13 19.28 17.47 -3.88
N THR A 14 19.55 16.62 -4.87
CA THR A 14 19.80 17.05 -6.26
C THR A 14 18.56 17.03 -7.16
N ARG A 15 17.58 16.15 -6.90
CA ARG A 15 16.34 16.01 -7.71
C ARG A 15 15.19 16.76 -7.05
N SER A 16 14.07 16.90 -7.75
CA SER A 16 12.83 17.55 -7.27
C SER A 16 11.67 16.57 -7.11
N ILE A 17 10.68 16.97 -6.29
CA ILE A 17 9.37 16.33 -6.22
C ILE A 17 8.51 16.96 -7.30
N LEU A 18 8.00 16.14 -8.24
CA LEU A 18 7.13 16.61 -9.33
C LEU A 18 5.64 16.48 -9.02
N SER A 19 5.29 15.59 -8.08
CA SER A 19 3.90 15.28 -7.73
C SER A 19 3.83 14.77 -6.30
N VAL A 20 2.82 15.23 -5.57
CA VAL A 20 2.50 14.80 -4.21
C VAL A 20 1.08 14.23 -4.21
N GLY A 21 0.96 12.96 -3.82
CA GLY A 21 -0.30 12.26 -3.67
C GLY A 21 -0.68 12.13 -2.21
N ILE A 22 -1.91 12.50 -1.86
CA ILE A 22 -2.44 12.30 -0.51
C ILE A 22 -3.79 11.62 -0.60
N ALA A 23 -3.94 10.49 0.07
CA ALA A 23 -5.24 9.86 0.27
C ALA A 23 -5.57 9.82 1.77
N THR A 24 -6.67 10.45 2.16
CA THR A 24 -7.15 10.41 3.54
C THR A 24 -8.19 9.32 3.71
N PHE A 25 -8.14 8.63 4.84
CA PHE A 25 -9.09 7.58 5.21
C PHE A 25 -9.64 7.91 6.60
N GLN A 26 -10.90 8.32 6.64
CA GLN A 26 -11.61 8.62 7.87
C GLN A 26 -12.49 7.43 8.25
N PHE A 27 -12.27 6.87 9.44
CA PHE A 27 -13.11 5.78 9.95
C PHE A 27 -14.57 6.24 10.10
N ASP A 28 -15.51 5.47 9.57
CA ASP A 28 -16.96 5.76 9.49
C ASP A 28 -17.79 4.69 10.22
N GLY A 29 -17.15 3.96 11.15
CA GLY A 29 -17.75 2.94 11.99
C GLY A 29 -17.75 1.53 11.39
N ILE A 30 -18.25 0.59 12.20
CA ILE A 30 -18.47 -0.80 11.82
C ILE A 30 -19.97 -0.99 11.55
N ASP A 31 -20.29 -1.61 10.43
CA ASP A 31 -21.60 -2.18 10.13
C ASP A 31 -21.62 -3.61 10.66
N THR A 32 -22.34 -3.88 11.75
CA THR A 32 -22.38 -5.22 12.33
C THR A 32 -23.24 -6.17 11.50
N GLU A 33 -24.31 -5.67 10.88
CA GLU A 33 -25.21 -6.46 10.03
C GLU A 33 -24.48 -6.91 8.75
N GLN A 34 -23.82 -5.98 8.08
CA GLN A 34 -23.07 -6.29 6.86
C GLN A 34 -21.66 -6.79 7.14
N ARG A 35 -21.22 -6.77 8.41
CA ARG A 35 -19.82 -7.02 8.83
C ARG A 35 -18.84 -6.14 8.06
N ALA A 36 -19.20 -4.88 7.82
CA ALA A 36 -18.44 -3.96 7.00
C ALA A 36 -17.68 -2.96 7.86
N LEU A 37 -16.36 -2.89 7.69
CA LEU A 37 -15.52 -1.85 8.26
C LEU A 37 -15.49 -0.66 7.29
N ARG A 38 -16.16 0.44 7.65
CA ARG A 38 -16.42 1.55 6.72
C ARG A 38 -15.42 2.68 6.88
N TYR A 39 -14.93 3.20 5.76
CA TYR A 39 -14.10 4.40 5.71
C TYR A 39 -14.60 5.38 4.66
N LYS A 40 -14.48 6.67 4.96
CA LYS A 40 -14.62 7.77 4.01
C LYS A 40 -13.25 8.13 3.45
N CYS A 41 -13.13 8.15 2.13
CA CYS A 41 -11.87 8.47 1.45
C CYS A 41 -11.95 9.77 0.66
N ARG A 42 -10.86 10.54 0.67
CA ARG A 42 -10.59 11.63 -0.28
C ARG A 42 -9.17 11.48 -0.83
N ILE A 43 -9.01 11.79 -2.11
CA ILE A 43 -7.74 11.67 -2.82
C ILE A 43 -7.40 13.05 -3.39
N PHE A 44 -6.15 13.46 -3.18
CA PHE A 44 -5.56 14.69 -3.69
C PHE A 44 -4.34 14.32 -4.52
N ASP A 45 -4.26 14.91 -5.71
CA ASP A 45 -3.15 14.74 -6.64
C ASP A 45 -2.65 16.14 -7.00
N MET A 46 -1.50 16.50 -6.42
CA MET A 46 -0.94 17.85 -6.49
C MET A 46 0.35 17.82 -7.28
N LEU A 47 0.48 18.70 -8.28
CA LEU A 47 1.73 18.87 -9.01
C LEU A 47 2.60 19.86 -8.23
N ALA A 48 3.86 19.51 -8.04
CA ALA A 48 4.83 20.31 -7.30
C ALA A 48 5.95 20.73 -8.27
N LEU A 49 6.30 22.01 -8.27
CA LEU A 49 7.33 22.55 -9.15
C LEU A 49 8.37 23.29 -8.31
N GLU A 50 9.57 22.72 -8.22
CA GLU A 50 10.70 23.38 -7.58
C GLU A 50 11.13 24.61 -8.39
N GLU A 51 11.32 25.74 -7.70
CA GLU A 51 11.71 27.01 -8.32
C GLU A 51 13.21 27.06 -8.65
N LYS A 52 14.04 26.33 -7.92
CA LYS A 52 15.47 26.24 -8.17
C LYS A 52 15.81 25.18 -9.22
N PRO A 53 16.96 25.30 -9.90
CA PRO A 53 17.45 24.25 -10.80
C PRO A 53 17.60 22.92 -10.07
N PHE A 54 17.20 21.82 -10.71
CA PHE A 54 17.35 20.46 -10.20
C PHE A 54 17.73 19.49 -11.31
N VAL A 55 18.30 18.35 -10.92
CA VAL A 55 18.72 17.29 -11.84
C VAL A 55 17.51 16.44 -12.23
N VAL A 56 17.42 16.11 -13.51
CA VAL A 56 16.46 15.16 -14.05
C VAL A 56 17.17 13.96 -14.66
N GLU A 57 16.64 12.76 -14.42
CA GLU A 57 17.12 11.54 -15.06
C GLU A 57 16.30 11.23 -16.31
N PRO A 58 16.92 11.03 -17.48
CA PRO A 58 16.20 10.72 -18.71
C PRO A 58 15.31 9.47 -18.60
N GLU A 59 15.74 8.44 -17.87
CA GLU A 59 14.94 7.23 -17.66
C GLU A 59 13.70 7.48 -16.80
N ALA A 60 13.82 8.31 -15.76
CA ALA A 60 12.69 8.71 -14.94
C ALA A 60 11.68 9.53 -15.74
N LEU A 61 12.15 10.48 -16.57
CA LEU A 61 11.27 11.27 -17.45
C LEU A 61 10.55 10.38 -18.48
N ARG A 62 11.27 9.45 -19.11
CA ARG A 62 10.65 8.46 -20.02
C ARG A 62 9.64 7.59 -19.30
N PHE A 63 9.95 7.14 -18.08
CA PHE A 63 9.02 6.37 -17.26
C PHE A 63 7.73 7.17 -17.00
N LEU A 64 7.85 8.39 -16.50
CA LEU A 64 6.71 9.26 -16.21
C LEU A 64 5.87 9.53 -17.48
N SER A 65 6.52 9.87 -18.58
CA SER A 65 5.87 10.07 -19.87
C SER A 65 5.11 8.82 -20.34
N SER A 66 5.73 7.64 -20.24
CA SER A 66 5.10 6.37 -20.63
C SER A 66 3.88 6.00 -19.77
N HIS A 67 3.76 6.58 -18.57
CA HIS A 67 2.62 6.41 -17.66
C HIS A 67 1.68 7.63 -17.65
N ALA A 68 1.70 8.44 -18.71
CA ALA A 68 0.81 9.58 -18.93
C ALA A 68 0.95 10.71 -17.90
N PHE A 69 2.15 10.90 -17.34
CA PHE A 69 2.48 12.12 -16.60
C PHE A 69 2.47 13.33 -17.55
N ASP A 70 1.75 14.38 -17.17
CA ASP A 70 1.56 15.58 -17.98
C ASP A 70 2.55 16.67 -17.57
N PHE A 71 3.71 16.69 -18.24
CA PHE A 71 4.75 17.70 -18.03
C PHE A 71 4.28 19.11 -18.40
N ASN A 72 3.40 19.27 -19.39
CA ASN A 72 2.89 20.59 -19.75
C ASN A 72 2.02 21.14 -18.62
N ARG A 73 1.18 20.30 -18.02
CA ARG A 73 0.38 20.68 -16.85
C ARG A 73 1.25 20.97 -15.64
N LEU A 74 2.33 20.22 -15.41
CA LEU A 74 3.31 20.54 -14.37
C LEU A 74 3.90 21.93 -14.56
N LEU A 75 4.38 22.26 -15.76
CA LEU A 75 5.02 23.54 -16.05
C LEU A 75 4.06 24.73 -15.97
N THR A 76 2.79 24.52 -16.32
CA THR A 76 1.78 25.61 -16.39
C THR A 76 0.96 25.76 -15.12
N HIS A 77 0.77 24.69 -14.34
CA HIS A 77 -0.14 24.65 -13.18
C HIS A 77 0.50 24.02 -11.93
N GLY A 78 1.79 23.67 -11.97
CA GLY A 78 2.50 23.15 -10.81
C GLY A 78 2.52 24.16 -9.67
N ILE A 79 2.22 23.70 -8.46
CA ILE A 79 2.32 24.50 -7.25
C ILE A 79 3.81 24.72 -7.00
N ARG A 80 4.23 25.97 -7.04
CA ARG A 80 5.63 26.34 -6.85
C ARG A 80 6.06 26.16 -5.41
N TYR A 81 7.28 25.67 -5.22
CA TYR A 81 7.90 25.56 -3.91
C TYR A 81 9.42 25.70 -4.03
N SER A 82 10.07 25.97 -2.90
CA SER A 82 11.52 26.05 -2.78
C SER A 82 11.95 25.36 -1.50
N LYS A 83 12.92 24.44 -1.59
CA LYS A 83 13.47 23.72 -0.42
C LYS A 83 14.06 24.63 0.66
N THR A 84 14.52 25.82 0.26
CA THR A 84 15.30 26.71 1.13
C THR A 84 14.55 27.95 1.56
N ASP A 85 13.28 28.10 1.17
CA ASP A 85 12.53 29.28 1.55
C ASP A 85 12.18 29.22 3.05
N SER A 86 12.64 30.22 3.79
CA SER A 86 12.38 30.37 5.21
C SER A 86 10.89 30.60 5.52
N SER A 87 10.06 30.94 4.52
CA SER A 87 8.61 30.99 4.65
C SER A 87 7.91 29.63 4.54
N GLY A 88 8.64 28.56 4.15
CA GLY A 88 8.14 27.19 3.99
C GLY A 88 7.15 26.97 2.83
N GLY A 89 6.55 28.02 2.27
CA GLY A 89 5.54 27.87 1.23
C GLY A 89 4.40 26.90 1.61
N ILE A 90 3.60 26.51 0.61
CA ILE A 90 2.39 25.74 0.86
C ILE A 90 2.67 24.27 1.19
N PHE A 91 3.70 23.65 0.59
CA PHE A 91 4.01 22.25 0.87
C PHE A 91 4.66 22.03 2.24
N HIS A 92 5.52 22.93 2.73
CA HIS A 92 6.00 22.80 4.11
C HIS A 92 4.85 23.02 5.09
N SER A 93 4.02 24.05 4.86
CA SER A 93 2.85 24.30 5.71
C SER A 93 1.90 23.10 5.75
N LEU A 94 1.64 22.48 4.60
CA LEU A 94 0.84 21.27 4.50
C LEU A 94 1.49 20.09 5.23
N TRP A 95 2.79 19.87 5.05
CA TRP A 95 3.50 18.78 5.70
C TRP A 95 3.53 18.96 7.23
N GLU A 96 3.84 20.16 7.71
CA GLU A 96 3.77 20.51 9.13
C GLU A 96 2.36 20.35 9.71
N GLU A 97 1.31 20.67 8.95
CA GLU A 97 -0.07 20.42 9.35
C GLU A 97 -0.37 18.93 9.51
N LEU A 98 0.08 18.11 8.55
CA LEU A 98 -0.09 16.66 8.61
C LEU A 98 0.63 16.09 9.83
N LEU A 99 1.87 16.52 10.08
CA LEU A 99 2.61 16.13 11.28
C LEU A 99 1.88 16.63 12.54
N ALA A 100 1.49 17.90 12.61
CA ALA A 100 0.82 18.47 13.77
C ALA A 100 -0.52 17.77 14.06
N SER A 101 -1.26 17.33 13.05
CA SER A 101 -2.55 16.66 13.23
C SER A 101 -2.46 15.31 13.95
N GLY A 102 -1.26 14.72 14.02
CA GLY A 102 -1.03 13.45 14.70
C GLY A 102 -1.74 12.25 14.06
N VAL A 103 -2.12 12.35 12.79
CA VAL A 103 -2.72 11.22 12.07
C VAL A 103 -1.68 10.16 11.75
N CYS A 104 -2.11 8.89 11.66
CA CYS A 104 -1.27 7.83 11.11
C CYS A 104 -0.95 8.12 9.63
N ILE A 105 0.29 7.88 9.23
CA ILE A 105 0.75 8.08 7.85
C ILE A 105 1.24 6.74 7.30
N ALA A 106 0.83 6.43 6.08
CA ALA A 106 1.18 5.20 5.38
C ALA A 106 1.99 5.50 4.12
N PHE A 107 3.02 4.69 3.90
CA PHE A 107 3.83 4.67 2.68
C PHE A 107 3.90 3.25 2.12
N HIS A 108 4.43 3.13 0.92
CA HIS A 108 4.79 1.85 0.33
C HIS A 108 6.26 1.90 -0.07
N ASN A 109 7.13 1.17 0.63
CA ASN A 109 8.59 1.28 0.45
C ASN A 109 9.10 2.70 0.75
N GLY A 110 8.67 3.26 1.89
CA GLY A 110 8.64 4.70 2.14
C GLY A 110 9.96 5.41 2.40
N LEU A 111 11.11 4.72 2.38
CA LEU A 111 12.42 5.33 2.70
C LEU A 111 12.72 6.54 1.80
N THR A 112 12.53 6.38 0.49
CA THR A 112 12.78 7.46 -0.47
C THR A 112 11.77 8.59 -0.30
N ASP A 113 10.49 8.28 -0.13
CA ASP A 113 9.45 9.30 0.10
C ASP A 113 9.75 10.13 1.35
N LEU A 114 10.09 9.48 2.46
CA LEU A 114 10.42 10.15 3.72
C LEU A 114 11.65 11.06 3.57
N ALA A 115 12.69 10.61 2.84
CA ALA A 115 13.87 11.42 2.61
C ALA A 115 13.57 12.66 1.76
N PHE A 116 12.78 12.51 0.71
CA PHE A 116 12.35 13.64 -0.13
C PHE A 116 11.42 14.59 0.63
N LEU A 117 10.47 14.09 1.41
CA LEU A 117 9.59 14.92 2.25
C LEU A 117 10.40 15.70 3.30
N HIS A 118 11.41 15.08 3.90
CA HIS A 118 12.32 15.73 4.84
C HIS A 118 13.08 16.86 4.15
N GLU A 119 13.83 16.55 3.09
CA GLU A 119 14.67 17.51 2.36
C GLU A 119 13.89 18.66 1.71
N HIS A 120 12.69 18.39 1.16
CA HIS A 120 11.98 19.35 0.32
C HIS A 120 10.93 20.17 1.07
N PHE A 121 10.30 19.60 2.09
CA PHE A 121 9.14 20.18 2.76
C PHE A 121 9.32 20.33 4.27
N TYR A 122 10.54 20.15 4.80
CA TYR A 122 10.78 20.25 6.23
C TYR A 122 12.13 20.86 6.61
N ALA A 123 13.24 20.16 6.38
CA ALA A 123 14.58 20.60 6.76
C ALA A 123 15.64 19.84 5.95
N PRO A 124 16.87 20.36 5.80
CA PRO A 124 17.94 19.63 5.13
C PRO A 124 18.20 18.27 5.78
N LEU A 125 18.42 17.24 4.95
CA LEU A 125 18.71 15.89 5.39
C LEU A 125 20.04 15.81 6.17
N PRO A 126 20.06 15.14 7.33
CA PRO A 126 21.30 14.94 8.07
C PRO A 126 22.28 14.03 7.33
N GLU A 127 23.56 14.15 7.64
CA GLU A 127 24.59 13.34 7.00
C GLU A 127 24.52 11.85 7.39
N GLN A 128 24.16 11.58 8.65
CA GLN A 128 24.08 10.22 9.18
C GLN A 128 22.66 9.65 9.12
N CYS A 129 22.54 8.37 8.78
CA CYS A 129 21.26 7.65 8.71
C CYS A 129 20.56 7.57 10.07
N ASP A 130 21.33 7.44 11.15
CA ASP A 130 20.76 7.32 12.48
C ASP A 130 20.18 8.65 12.96
N GLN A 131 20.84 9.75 12.59
CA GLN A 131 20.37 11.10 12.80
C GLN A 131 19.07 11.41 12.03
N PHE A 132 18.95 10.89 10.80
CA PHE A 132 17.70 10.93 10.03
C PHE A 132 16.59 10.15 10.73
N THR A 133 16.91 8.95 11.21
CA THR A 133 15.97 8.08 11.94
C THR A 133 15.50 8.73 13.24
N ALA A 134 16.41 9.42 13.96
CA ALA A 134 16.08 10.18 15.16
C ALA A 134 15.12 11.35 14.86
N ASN A 135 15.34 12.07 13.76
CA ASN A 135 14.41 13.11 13.29
C ASN A 135 13.02 12.52 12.97
N LEU A 136 12.97 11.41 12.22
CA LEU A 136 11.70 10.74 11.88
C LEU A 136 10.97 10.17 13.11
N ALA A 137 11.70 9.75 14.15
CA ALA A 137 11.09 9.22 15.36
C ALA A 137 10.19 10.26 16.06
N ASP A 138 10.57 11.54 16.01
CA ASP A 138 9.71 12.60 16.54
C ASP A 138 8.42 12.75 15.72
N TRP A 139 8.50 12.70 14.39
CA TRP A 139 7.34 12.80 13.50
C TRP A 139 6.25 11.78 13.85
N PHE A 140 6.64 10.54 14.16
CA PHE A 140 5.72 9.43 14.36
C PHE A 140 5.51 9.03 15.83
N GLY A 141 5.91 9.93 16.74
CA GLY A 141 5.64 9.81 18.18
C GLY A 141 6.55 8.85 18.92
N LYS A 142 6.60 9.02 20.24
CA LYS A 142 7.32 8.13 21.16
C LYS A 142 6.48 6.91 21.44
N ARG A 143 7.03 5.72 21.21
CA ARG A 143 6.47 4.45 21.68
C ARG A 143 7.31 3.99 22.85
N GLU A 144 6.97 4.44 24.05
CA GLU A 144 7.64 4.00 25.27
C GLU A 144 7.02 2.69 25.78
N THR A 145 5.71 2.43 25.55
CA THR A 145 5.05 1.16 25.88
C THR A 145 4.02 0.71 24.84
N ILE A 146 3.69 -0.60 24.82
CA ILE A 146 2.64 -1.20 23.97
C ILE A 146 1.22 -0.87 24.47
N ASP A 147 1.09 -0.46 25.74
CA ASP A 147 -0.19 -0.32 26.45
C ASP A 147 -0.70 1.13 26.50
N ASP A 148 -0.02 2.07 25.85
CA ASP A 148 -0.51 3.44 25.70
C ASP A 148 -1.73 3.47 24.75
N TYR A 149 -2.89 3.23 25.34
CA TYR A 149 -4.22 3.27 24.73
C TYR A 149 -4.52 4.58 23.99
N TYR A 150 -3.77 5.66 24.32
CA TYR A 150 -3.84 6.97 23.69
C TYR A 150 -2.71 7.24 22.66
N ALA A 151 -1.71 6.36 22.50
CA ALA A 151 -0.61 6.47 21.54
C ALA A 151 -0.92 5.83 20.16
N ILE A 152 -2.20 5.60 19.85
CA ILE A 152 -2.66 5.22 18.50
C ILE A 152 -2.42 6.35 17.49
N ASP A 153 -2.39 7.59 17.96
CA ASP A 153 -2.16 8.78 17.14
C ASP A 153 -0.67 8.87 16.77
N CYS A 154 -0.37 9.13 15.49
CA CYS A 154 0.95 9.34 14.88
C CYS A 154 1.74 8.11 14.36
N ALA A 155 1.14 6.94 14.15
CA ALA A 155 1.90 5.78 13.67
C ALA A 155 2.33 5.86 12.18
N LEU A 156 3.56 5.42 11.89
CA LEU A 156 4.06 5.17 10.52
C LEU A 156 3.77 3.73 10.08
N TRP A 157 3.22 3.56 8.88
CA TRP A 157 2.98 2.25 8.28
C TRP A 157 3.68 2.13 6.93
N ASP A 158 4.27 0.97 6.66
CA ASP A 158 4.78 0.64 5.33
C ASP A 158 4.06 -0.60 4.79
N SER A 159 3.19 -0.39 3.79
CA SER A 159 2.40 -1.48 3.20
C SER A 159 3.25 -2.55 2.52
N LYS A 160 4.45 -2.22 2.04
CA LYS A 160 5.39 -3.21 1.49
C LYS A 160 5.93 -4.10 2.59
N TYR A 161 6.34 -3.50 3.71
CA TYR A 161 6.81 -4.25 4.87
C TYR A 161 5.73 -5.19 5.38
N MET A 162 4.49 -4.70 5.49
CA MET A 162 3.34 -5.52 5.90
C MET A 162 3.10 -6.69 4.95
N ALA A 163 3.17 -6.47 3.62
CA ALA A 163 3.02 -7.55 2.63
C ALA A 163 4.13 -8.61 2.73
N GLU A 164 5.34 -8.24 3.14
CA GLU A 164 6.49 -9.14 3.29
C GLU A 164 6.53 -9.85 4.65
N HIS A 165 6.03 -9.22 5.72
CA HIS A 165 6.24 -9.67 7.11
C HIS A 165 4.98 -10.11 7.84
N GLN A 166 3.79 -9.66 7.44
CA GLN A 166 2.59 -10.33 7.93
C GLN A 166 2.57 -11.74 7.37
N GLN A 167 2.33 -12.73 8.24
CA GLN A 167 2.16 -14.14 7.89
C GLN A 167 0.92 -14.42 7.02
N THR A 168 0.44 -13.45 6.24
CA THR A 168 -0.44 -13.72 5.12
C THR A 168 0.36 -14.51 4.10
N LYS A 169 0.39 -15.84 4.25
CA LYS A 169 0.95 -16.85 3.31
C LYS A 169 0.40 -16.76 1.87
N ASN A 170 -0.35 -15.70 1.58
CA ASN A 170 -1.11 -15.50 0.38
C ASN A 170 -0.47 -14.44 -0.55
N PHE A 171 0.47 -13.58 -0.14
CA PHE A 171 1.08 -12.59 -1.05
C PHE A 171 2.40 -13.12 -1.62
N SER A 172 2.48 -13.35 -2.94
CA SER A 172 3.69 -13.83 -3.63
C SER A 172 4.66 -12.70 -4.00
N CYS A 173 4.16 -11.46 -4.07
CA CYS A 173 4.89 -10.26 -4.47
C CYS A 173 4.55 -9.09 -3.54
N SER A 174 5.40 -8.06 -3.55
CA SER A 174 5.29 -6.91 -2.63
C SER A 174 5.33 -5.54 -3.32
N TYR A 175 5.22 -5.46 -4.66
CA TYR A 175 5.06 -4.18 -5.35
C TYR A 175 3.61 -3.69 -5.26
N LEU A 176 3.43 -2.37 -5.19
CA LEU A 176 2.18 -1.72 -4.80
C LEU A 176 0.97 -2.17 -5.61
N ASP A 177 1.08 -2.25 -6.94
CA ASP A 177 -0.03 -2.66 -7.81
C ASP A 177 -0.51 -4.07 -7.49
N TYR A 178 0.40 -5.03 -7.36
CA TYR A 178 0.05 -6.38 -6.92
C TYR A 178 -0.58 -6.41 -5.54
N VAL A 179 0.02 -5.74 -4.55
CA VAL A 179 -0.48 -5.75 -3.16
C VAL A 179 -1.90 -5.20 -3.11
N PHE A 180 -2.14 -4.07 -3.78
CA PHE A 180 -3.45 -3.45 -3.85
C PHE A 180 -4.47 -4.33 -4.59
N ARG A 181 -4.17 -4.79 -5.81
CA ARG A 181 -5.09 -5.61 -6.61
C ARG A 181 -5.43 -6.91 -5.88
N LYS A 182 -4.46 -7.54 -5.23
CA LYS A 182 -4.69 -8.72 -4.42
C LYS A 182 -5.56 -8.43 -3.20
N ALA A 183 -5.26 -7.37 -2.45
CA ALA A 183 -6.08 -6.94 -1.32
C ALA A 183 -7.53 -6.65 -1.74
N GLN A 184 -7.75 -6.02 -2.89
CA GLN A 184 -9.11 -5.79 -3.43
C GLN A 184 -9.84 -7.10 -3.72
N ARG A 185 -9.18 -8.08 -4.36
CA ARG A 185 -9.77 -9.39 -4.66
C ARG A 185 -10.09 -10.19 -3.41
N GLU A 186 -9.18 -10.22 -2.45
CA GLU A 186 -9.41 -10.89 -1.17
C GLU A 186 -10.53 -10.21 -0.39
N ASN A 187 -10.59 -8.87 -0.37
CA ASN A 187 -11.69 -8.14 0.23
C ASN A 187 -13.05 -8.48 -0.41
N GLN A 188 -13.10 -8.61 -1.74
CA GLN A 188 -14.31 -9.04 -2.46
C GLN A 188 -14.71 -10.47 -2.09
N LYS A 189 -13.75 -11.39 -1.98
CA LYS A 189 -14.00 -12.76 -1.50
C LYS A 189 -14.52 -12.75 -0.06
N LEU A 190 -13.99 -11.90 0.82
CA LEU A 190 -14.49 -11.75 2.19
C LEU A 190 -15.94 -11.26 2.21
N PHE A 191 -16.27 -10.24 1.42
CA PHE A 191 -17.64 -9.74 1.24
C PHE A 191 -18.60 -10.85 0.76
N GLN A 192 -18.25 -11.57 -0.30
CA GLN A 192 -19.07 -12.67 -0.84
C GLN A 192 -19.31 -13.80 0.17
N ASN A 193 -18.31 -14.06 1.03
CA ASN A 193 -18.40 -15.08 2.07
C ASN A 193 -18.98 -14.56 3.40
N LYS A 194 -19.59 -13.37 3.42
CA LYS A 194 -20.17 -12.72 4.62
C LYS A 194 -19.16 -12.64 5.78
N LYS A 195 -17.88 -12.39 5.47
CA LYS A 195 -16.81 -12.16 6.45
C LYS A 195 -16.56 -10.66 6.63
N PRO A 196 -15.88 -10.25 7.72
CA PRO A 196 -15.44 -8.87 7.89
C PRO A 196 -14.70 -8.38 6.65
N HIS A 197 -15.09 -7.24 6.10
CA HIS A 197 -14.52 -6.68 4.88
C HIS A 197 -14.52 -5.14 4.92
N LEU A 198 -13.68 -4.52 4.11
CA LEU A 198 -13.57 -3.08 3.96
C LEU A 198 -14.61 -2.54 2.98
N VAL A 199 -15.20 -1.40 3.34
CA VAL A 199 -16.02 -0.58 2.45
C VAL A 199 -15.48 0.83 2.44
N ILE A 200 -15.05 1.30 1.27
CA ILE A 200 -14.54 2.66 1.09
C ILE A 200 -15.57 3.51 0.35
N LYS A 201 -16.00 4.61 0.98
CA LYS A 201 -16.91 5.60 0.41
C LYS A 201 -16.14 6.85 0.03
N PHE A 202 -16.13 7.22 -1.24
CA PHE A 202 -15.51 8.47 -1.68
C PHE A 202 -16.37 9.67 -1.28
N SER A 203 -15.79 10.56 -0.49
CA SER A 203 -16.52 11.72 0.04
C SER A 203 -16.71 12.80 -1.02
N LYS A 204 -17.95 13.28 -1.18
CA LYS A 204 -18.24 14.42 -2.05
C LYS A 204 -17.62 15.70 -1.46
N LEU A 205 -17.01 16.54 -2.30
CA LEU A 205 -16.65 17.91 -1.91
C LEU A 205 -17.91 18.76 -1.75
N ARG A 206 -17.85 19.77 -0.86
CA ARG A 206 -18.88 20.82 -0.77
C ARG A 206 -19.07 21.48 -2.14
N SER A 207 -20.29 21.92 -2.45
CA SER A 207 -20.66 22.42 -3.79
C SER A 207 -19.71 23.49 -4.32
N LYS A 208 -19.40 24.52 -3.51
CA LYS A 208 -18.48 25.60 -3.89
C LYS A 208 -17.08 25.09 -4.26
N ALA A 209 -16.49 24.23 -3.42
CA ALA A 209 -15.17 23.65 -3.70
C ALA A 209 -15.19 22.73 -4.92
N ARG A 210 -16.28 21.97 -5.12
CA ARG A 210 -16.45 21.09 -6.27
C ARG A 210 -16.47 21.87 -7.59
N ASN A 211 -17.10 23.03 -7.63
CA ASN A 211 -17.16 23.85 -8.85
C ASN A 211 -15.80 24.49 -9.19
N ALA A 212 -14.94 24.72 -8.19
CA ALA A 212 -13.62 25.30 -8.37
C ALA A 212 -12.50 24.25 -8.54
N THR A 213 -12.79 22.96 -8.36
CA THR A 213 -11.77 21.89 -8.37
C THR A 213 -11.89 21.05 -9.64
N LYS A 214 -10.75 20.81 -10.30
CA LYS A 214 -10.67 19.87 -11.43
C LYS A 214 -10.68 18.44 -10.89
N PHE A 215 -11.61 17.61 -11.37
CA PHE A 215 -11.68 16.19 -11.03
C PHE A 215 -11.15 15.33 -12.16
N SER A 216 -10.36 14.32 -11.81
CA SER A 216 -10.02 13.21 -12.70
C SER A 216 -10.84 11.99 -12.30
N HIS A 217 -11.48 11.33 -13.25
CA HIS A 217 -12.20 10.09 -13.01
C HIS A 217 -11.28 8.92 -13.38
N LEU A 218 -10.94 8.11 -12.39
CA LEU A 218 -10.13 6.90 -12.55
C LEU A 218 -10.96 5.69 -12.10
N LYS A 219 -10.91 4.61 -12.89
CA LYS A 219 -11.55 3.35 -12.53
C LYS A 219 -10.55 2.50 -11.75
N CYS A 220 -10.69 2.45 -10.44
CA CYS A 220 -9.86 1.61 -9.56
C CYS A 220 -10.55 0.31 -9.13
N GLY A 221 -11.73 0.01 -9.66
CA GLY A 221 -12.51 -1.18 -9.31
C GLY A 221 -11.89 -2.48 -9.82
N LEU A 222 -12.38 -3.61 -9.30
CA LEU A 222 -12.08 -4.93 -9.86
C LEU A 222 -12.63 -5.04 -11.28
N LYS A 223 -12.01 -5.90 -12.10
CA LYS A 223 -12.57 -6.26 -13.41
C LYS A 223 -13.90 -6.97 -13.21
N GLU A 224 -14.88 -6.63 -14.05
CA GLU A 224 -16.23 -7.21 -13.97
C GLU A 224 -16.22 -8.73 -14.18
N SER A 225 -15.30 -9.23 -15.01
CA SER A 225 -15.07 -10.67 -15.17
C SER A 225 -14.79 -11.37 -13.85
N PHE A 226 -13.87 -10.81 -13.03
CA PHE A 226 -13.54 -11.36 -11.72
C PHE A 226 -14.73 -11.30 -10.76
N VAL A 227 -15.46 -10.18 -10.72
CA VAL A 227 -16.65 -10.02 -9.86
C VAL A 227 -17.71 -11.07 -10.20
N ASN A 228 -17.88 -11.38 -11.48
CA ASN A 228 -18.78 -12.41 -11.99
C ASN A 228 -18.21 -13.85 -11.91
N GLY A 229 -17.08 -14.04 -11.22
CA GLY A 229 -16.46 -15.35 -11.02
C GLY A 229 -15.75 -15.94 -12.25
N LYS A 230 -15.54 -15.14 -13.31
CA LYS A 230 -14.86 -15.55 -14.54
C LYS A 230 -13.37 -15.18 -14.50
N LEU A 231 -12.51 -16.18 -14.34
CA LEU A 231 -11.05 -16.04 -14.39
C LEU A 231 -10.52 -16.23 -15.82
N ALA A 232 -9.61 -15.38 -16.27
CA ALA A 232 -9.03 -15.47 -17.61
C ALA A 232 -8.28 -16.79 -17.83
N ASP A 233 -8.38 -17.36 -19.04
CA ASP A 233 -7.59 -18.53 -19.43
C ASP A 233 -6.22 -18.13 -19.98
N ILE A 234 -5.30 -17.93 -19.05
CA ILE A 234 -3.93 -17.54 -19.30
C ILE A 234 -2.99 -18.64 -18.81
N ARG A 235 -1.84 -18.81 -19.48
CA ARG A 235 -0.79 -19.74 -19.08
C ARG A 235 0.42 -18.97 -18.53
N GLN A 236 1.21 -19.60 -17.66
CA GLN A 236 2.33 -18.94 -16.97
C GLN A 236 3.37 -18.36 -17.95
N GLU A 237 3.61 -19.05 -19.07
CA GLU A 237 4.57 -18.69 -20.11
C GLU A 237 4.21 -17.38 -20.85
N MET A 238 2.93 -17.02 -20.87
CA MET A 238 2.42 -15.80 -21.49
C MET A 238 2.75 -14.56 -20.65
N LEU A 239 2.98 -14.73 -19.35
CA LEU A 239 3.31 -13.62 -18.46
C LEU A 239 4.81 -13.31 -18.47
N CYS A 240 5.14 -12.02 -18.44
CA CYS A 240 6.52 -11.57 -18.31
C CYS A 240 7.05 -11.86 -16.90
N GLN A 241 8.05 -12.73 -16.78
CA GLN A 241 8.60 -13.15 -15.49
C GLN A 241 9.15 -11.97 -14.66
N SER A 242 9.87 -11.04 -15.30
CA SER A 242 10.39 -9.84 -14.64
C SER A 242 9.25 -8.99 -14.07
N TYR A 243 8.20 -8.75 -14.87
CA TYR A 243 7.05 -7.99 -14.41
C TYR A 243 6.28 -8.70 -13.32
N THR A 244 6.04 -10.01 -13.45
CA THR A 244 5.31 -10.77 -12.42
C THR A 244 5.99 -10.70 -11.06
N ARG A 245 7.33 -10.67 -11.02
CA ARG A 245 8.10 -10.67 -9.77
C ARG A 245 8.32 -9.27 -9.21
N PHE A 246 8.51 -8.28 -10.08
CA PHE A 246 9.00 -6.95 -9.67
C PHE A 246 8.06 -5.80 -10.02
N GLY A 247 6.96 -6.05 -10.73
CA GLY A 247 6.08 -5.02 -11.28
C GLY A 247 6.73 -4.20 -12.40
N HIS A 248 7.89 -4.64 -12.91
CA HIS A 248 8.64 -3.92 -13.92
C HIS A 248 9.35 -4.86 -14.90
N CYS A 249 9.41 -4.44 -16.17
CA CYS A 249 10.17 -5.08 -17.22
C CYS A 249 10.99 -4.05 -18.00
N ARG A 250 12.28 -4.33 -18.24
CA ARG A 250 13.17 -3.45 -19.01
C ARG A 250 12.69 -3.26 -20.46
N ASN A 251 12.10 -4.28 -21.05
CA ASN A 251 11.63 -4.26 -22.43
C ASN A 251 10.27 -3.58 -22.58
N ARG A 252 9.54 -3.30 -21.48
CA ARG A 252 8.28 -2.53 -21.45
C ARG A 252 7.33 -2.84 -22.61
N THR A 253 7.16 -1.90 -23.55
CA THR A 253 6.27 -1.99 -24.71
C THR A 253 6.77 -2.93 -25.79
N ASP A 254 8.07 -3.23 -25.79
CA ASP A 254 8.75 -4.11 -26.75
C ASP A 254 8.81 -5.56 -26.23
N CYS A 255 8.24 -5.82 -25.05
CA CYS A 255 8.10 -7.17 -24.53
C CYS A 255 6.89 -7.86 -25.18
N ALA A 256 7.12 -9.01 -25.81
CA ALA A 256 6.05 -9.82 -26.38
C ALA A 256 5.18 -10.57 -25.34
N LYS A 257 5.49 -10.42 -24.04
CA LYS A 257 4.78 -11.07 -22.94
C LYS A 257 3.87 -10.09 -22.22
N GLU A 258 2.86 -10.63 -21.54
CA GLU A 258 1.85 -9.84 -20.85
C GLU A 258 2.40 -9.18 -19.57
N HIS A 259 1.96 -7.94 -19.37
CA HIS A 259 2.29 -7.05 -18.24
C HIS A 259 1.03 -6.63 -17.48
N ASP A 260 0.22 -7.61 -17.08
CA ASP A 260 -1.04 -7.37 -16.37
C ASP A 260 -1.07 -8.14 -15.04
N VAL A 261 -1.17 -7.40 -13.94
CA VAL A 261 -1.28 -7.93 -12.59
C VAL A 261 -2.56 -8.74 -12.40
N ASP A 262 -3.66 -8.37 -13.03
CA ASP A 262 -4.90 -9.13 -12.94
C ASP A 262 -4.78 -10.51 -13.59
N LEU A 263 -4.01 -10.65 -14.67
CA LEU A 263 -3.77 -11.96 -15.29
C LEU A 263 -2.90 -12.85 -14.39
N LEU A 264 -1.90 -12.26 -13.72
CA LEU A 264 -1.13 -12.97 -12.68
C LEU A 264 -2.04 -13.45 -11.54
N LEU A 265 -2.93 -12.60 -11.04
CA LEU A 265 -3.85 -12.96 -9.97
C LEU A 265 -4.89 -13.99 -10.41
N ASP A 266 -5.37 -13.95 -11.65
CA ASP A 266 -6.26 -14.98 -12.22
C ASP A 266 -5.59 -16.36 -12.21
N LEU A 267 -4.30 -16.45 -12.54
CA LEU A 267 -3.51 -17.70 -12.43
C LEU A 267 -3.40 -18.20 -10.99
N GLU A 268 -3.09 -17.30 -10.06
CA GLU A 268 -2.96 -17.66 -8.64
C GLU A 268 -4.30 -18.14 -8.05
N ASP A 269 -5.40 -17.50 -8.44
CA ASP A 269 -6.76 -17.86 -8.03
C ASP A 269 -7.14 -19.24 -8.60
N LYS A 270 -6.87 -19.50 -9.88
CA LYS A 270 -7.07 -20.83 -10.48
C LYS A 270 -6.27 -21.92 -9.76
N ARG A 271 -4.98 -21.67 -9.47
CA ARG A 271 -4.14 -22.62 -8.72
C ARG A 271 -4.71 -22.91 -7.34
N THR A 272 -5.23 -21.89 -6.68
CA THR A 272 -5.83 -22.01 -5.34
C THR A 272 -7.14 -22.80 -5.39
N GLN A 273 -8.00 -22.56 -6.39
CA GLN A 273 -9.23 -23.32 -6.62
C GLN A 273 -8.94 -24.80 -6.85
N LEU A 274 -8.00 -25.13 -7.75
CA LEU A 274 -7.59 -26.51 -8.03
C LEU A 274 -7.02 -27.22 -6.80
N LYS A 275 -6.23 -26.53 -5.96
CA LYS A 275 -5.72 -27.10 -4.70
C LYS A 275 -6.87 -27.44 -3.74
N ARG A 276 -7.83 -26.52 -3.55
CA ARG A 276 -8.99 -26.72 -2.68
C ARG A 276 -9.90 -27.85 -3.17
N GLU A 277 -10.12 -27.96 -4.47
CA GLU A 277 -10.89 -29.06 -5.07
C GLU A 277 -10.22 -30.42 -4.83
N LYS A 278 -8.90 -30.50 -5.01
CA LYS A 278 -8.13 -31.73 -4.73
C LYS A 278 -8.20 -32.11 -3.25
N GLU A 279 -8.09 -31.14 -2.34
CA GLU A 279 -8.23 -31.37 -0.90
C GLU A 279 -9.64 -31.85 -0.53
N ARG A 280 -10.70 -31.25 -1.11
CA ARG A 280 -12.09 -31.67 -0.89
C ARG A 280 -12.33 -33.11 -1.39
N LYS A 281 -11.81 -33.47 -2.56
CA LYS A 281 -11.89 -34.85 -3.08
C LYS A 281 -11.18 -35.85 -2.17
N ARG A 282 -10.01 -35.49 -1.62
CA ARG A 282 -9.28 -36.34 -0.66
C ARG A 282 -10.03 -36.53 0.66
N ARG A 283 -10.68 -35.48 1.17
CA ARG A 283 -11.50 -35.56 2.40
C ARG A 283 -12.72 -36.45 2.19
N SER A 284 -13.45 -36.24 1.08
CA SER A 284 -14.60 -37.07 0.72
C SER A 284 -14.21 -38.55 0.58
N LYS A 285 -13.07 -38.85 -0.06
CA LYS A 285 -12.58 -40.24 -0.18
C LYS A 285 -12.29 -40.87 1.18
N LYS A 286 -11.65 -40.14 2.10
CA LYS A 286 -11.39 -40.62 3.48
C LYS A 286 -12.66 -40.82 4.30
N GLU A 287 -13.67 -39.97 4.12
CA GLU A 287 -14.97 -40.11 4.77
C GLU A 287 -15.73 -41.34 4.27
N THR A 288 -15.68 -41.61 2.95
CA THR A 288 -16.27 -42.82 2.38
C THR A 288 -15.54 -44.09 2.85
N GLU A 289 -14.20 -44.08 2.87
CA GLU A 289 -13.40 -45.21 3.37
C GLU A 289 -13.71 -45.51 4.85
N LYS A 290 -13.82 -44.49 5.71
CA LYS A 290 -14.24 -44.67 7.12
C LYS A 290 -15.66 -45.22 7.28
N GLN A 291 -16.61 -44.77 6.46
CA GLN A 291 -17.98 -45.29 6.49
C GLN A 291 -18.10 -46.73 5.98
N THR A 292 -17.18 -47.17 5.12
CA THR A 292 -17.14 -48.56 4.63
C THR A 292 -16.50 -49.49 5.67
N GLU A 293 -15.49 -49.01 6.41
CA GLU A 293 -14.90 -49.74 7.54
C GLU A 293 -15.84 -49.83 8.75
N GLU A 294 -16.70 -48.83 8.99
CA GLU A 294 -17.76 -48.90 10.03
C GLU A 294 -18.96 -49.79 9.63
N SER A 295 -19.22 -50.01 8.33
CA SER A 295 -20.29 -50.94 7.90
C SER A 295 -19.87 -52.42 7.88
N ASP A 296 -18.57 -52.70 7.77
CA ASP A 296 -18.02 -54.07 7.80
C ASP A 296 -17.59 -54.50 9.23
N GLY A 297 -17.80 -53.63 10.22
CA GLY A 297 -17.42 -53.84 11.63
C GLY A 297 -18.53 -54.28 12.58
N GLU A 298 -19.78 -54.44 12.12
CA GLU A 298 -20.90 -54.93 12.93
C GLU A 298 -21.09 -56.46 12.80
N GLU A 299 -20.03 -57.26 12.98
CA GLU A 299 -20.18 -58.67 13.33
C GLU A 299 -18.95 -59.23 14.07
N ASN A 300 -18.70 -58.73 15.29
CA ASN A 300 -18.33 -59.55 16.46
C ASN A 300 -18.06 -58.66 17.67
N GLN A 301 -18.99 -58.66 18.63
CA GLN A 301 -18.73 -58.26 20.01
C GLN A 301 -18.64 -59.51 20.90
N ARG A 302 -17.52 -59.62 21.63
CA ARG A 302 -17.22 -60.35 22.89
C ARG A 302 -15.72 -60.65 22.82
N GLU A 303 -14.83 -60.26 23.73
CA GLU A 303 -14.86 -59.98 25.16
C GLU A 303 -13.56 -59.21 25.53
N GLY A 304 -13.54 -58.54 26.69
CA GLY A 304 -12.32 -58.35 27.47
C GLY A 304 -11.85 -56.90 27.66
N GLU A 305 -12.33 -56.28 28.74
CA GLU A 305 -11.67 -55.15 29.42
C GLU A 305 -10.35 -55.64 30.05
N GLU A 306 -9.29 -54.81 30.03
CA GLU A 306 -8.60 -54.32 31.24
C GLU A 306 -7.26 -53.60 30.94
N GLU A 307 -7.13 -52.47 31.63
CA GLU A 307 -5.93 -51.90 32.25
C GLU A 307 -4.81 -51.17 31.49
N GLU A 308 -4.14 -50.35 32.28
CA GLU A 308 -3.62 -49.01 32.05
C GLU A 308 -2.11 -48.99 32.38
N ILE A 309 -1.42 -47.93 31.89
CA ILE A 309 -0.17 -47.33 32.44
C ILE A 309 1.20 -47.92 32.03
N LEU A 310 1.87 -47.09 31.21
CA LEU A 310 3.28 -46.60 31.24
C LEU A 310 4.41 -47.49 31.77
N GLU A 311 5.48 -47.61 30.98
CA GLU A 311 6.84 -47.33 31.47
C GLU A 311 7.82 -46.92 30.35
N GLU A 312 8.74 -46.07 30.77
CA GLU A 312 9.71 -45.27 30.03
C GLU A 312 11.07 -45.99 29.93
N GLN A 313 11.88 -45.57 28.95
CA GLN A 313 13.35 -45.74 28.88
C GLN A 313 13.83 -47.18 28.60
N GLU A 314 14.83 -47.48 27.77
CA GLU A 314 16.08 -46.80 27.42
C GLU A 314 16.64 -47.57 26.20
N ASN A 315 17.26 -46.91 25.22
CA ASN A 315 18.72 -46.83 25.15
C ASN A 315 19.22 -46.37 23.77
N GLU A 316 20.17 -45.45 23.86
CA GLU A 316 20.90 -44.83 22.78
C GLU A 316 21.89 -45.78 22.11
N ARG A 317 22.06 -45.63 20.80
CA ARG A 317 23.41 -45.53 20.21
C ARG A 317 23.34 -44.89 18.83
N GLY A 318 23.85 -43.67 18.75
CA GLY A 318 23.96 -42.91 17.50
C GLY A 318 25.02 -43.45 16.55
N LYS A 319 24.95 -42.97 15.31
CA LYS A 319 26.03 -42.19 14.68
C LYS A 319 25.56 -41.56 13.36
N GLU A 320 25.69 -40.23 13.34
CA GLU A 320 26.32 -39.41 12.31
C GLU A 320 25.92 -39.60 10.85
N GLY A 321 25.30 -38.54 10.29
CA GLY A 321 25.08 -38.39 8.86
C GLY A 321 24.58 -36.99 8.49
N GLY A 322 25.29 -35.95 8.94
CA GLY A 322 24.97 -34.57 8.59
C GLY A 322 25.18 -34.29 7.11
N THR A 323 24.19 -33.70 6.45
CA THR A 323 24.40 -32.99 5.17
C THR A 323 24.02 -31.52 5.32
N LYS A 324 25.07 -30.74 5.59
CA LYS A 324 25.14 -29.29 5.39
C LYS A 324 24.67 -28.95 3.98
N ARG A 325 23.57 -28.20 3.83
CA ARG A 325 23.37 -27.41 2.61
C ARG A 325 24.15 -26.11 2.74
N LYS A 326 25.28 -26.13 2.04
CA LYS A 326 26.23 -25.05 1.79
C LYS A 326 25.49 -23.89 1.12
N TRP A 327 25.40 -22.76 1.83
CA TRP A 327 25.08 -21.46 1.24
C TRP A 327 26.41 -20.90 0.73
N ASP A 328 26.57 -20.85 -0.59
CA ASP A 328 27.68 -20.16 -1.22
C ASP A 328 27.31 -18.68 -1.41
N GLY A 329 28.02 -17.83 -0.68
CA GLY A 329 28.14 -16.43 -1.02
C GLY A 329 29.10 -16.28 -2.19
N SER A 330 28.65 -15.64 -3.26
CA SER A 330 29.33 -14.57 -4.00
C SER A 330 28.88 -14.54 -5.46
N LYS A 331 28.11 -13.52 -5.80
CA LYS A 331 28.43 -12.59 -6.88
C LYS A 331 27.66 -11.30 -6.61
N GLU A 332 28.43 -10.26 -6.39
CA GLU A 332 28.00 -8.89 -6.17
C GLU A 332 27.06 -8.47 -7.30
N SER A 333 25.87 -7.99 -6.94
CA SER A 333 25.05 -7.21 -7.87
C SER A 333 25.40 -5.76 -7.64
N GLU A 334 26.10 -5.21 -8.62
CA GLU A 334 26.51 -3.83 -8.66
C GLU A 334 25.31 -2.85 -8.58
N PRO A 335 25.56 -1.64 -8.06
CA PRO A 335 24.55 -0.64 -7.82
C PRO A 335 24.01 -0.04 -9.11
N PHE A 336 22.70 0.23 -9.13
CA PHE A 336 22.06 1.02 -10.17
C PHE A 336 22.64 2.46 -10.12
N PHE A 337 23.04 2.95 -11.30
CA PHE A 337 23.66 4.23 -11.68
C PHE A 337 25.21 4.31 -11.71
N ALA A 338 25.80 3.99 -12.89
CA ALA A 338 27.02 4.61 -13.43
C ALA A 338 27.03 4.49 -14.98
N VAL A 339 27.59 5.50 -15.64
CA VAL A 339 27.52 5.84 -17.09
C VAL A 339 28.85 5.47 -17.79
N SER A 340 28.83 5.03 -19.07
CA SER A 340 29.60 5.60 -20.22
C SER A 340 29.61 4.74 -21.52
N ASP A 341 29.52 5.45 -22.66
CA ASP A 341 29.86 5.27 -24.10
C ASP A 341 30.37 3.90 -24.64
N ASP A 342 30.25 3.52 -25.93
CA ASP A 342 30.27 4.31 -27.16
C ASP A 342 29.78 3.50 -28.40
N ARG A 343 29.38 4.24 -29.45
CA ARG A 343 29.32 3.91 -30.92
C ARG A 343 28.04 3.44 -31.65
N ILE A 344 27.58 4.41 -32.47
CA ILE A 344 27.31 4.39 -33.92
C ILE A 344 26.05 3.67 -34.45
N GLY A 345 25.04 4.49 -34.77
CA GLY A 345 24.58 4.70 -36.15
C GLY A 345 23.55 3.73 -36.74
N LYS A 346 22.31 4.21 -36.92
CA LYS A 346 21.66 4.37 -38.25
C LYS A 346 20.26 4.99 -38.14
N THR A 347 20.08 6.03 -38.94
CA THR A 347 18.83 6.69 -39.35
C THR A 347 17.77 5.72 -39.87
N MET A 348 16.47 5.96 -39.61
CA MET A 348 15.40 5.91 -40.63
C MET A 348 14.07 6.57 -40.16
N LYS A 349 13.68 7.60 -40.92
CA LYS A 349 12.38 7.96 -41.51
C LYS A 349 11.07 7.79 -40.70
N LYS A 350 10.44 8.95 -40.44
CA LYS A 350 9.00 9.12 -40.15
C LYS A 350 8.13 8.82 -41.38
N PRO A 351 6.86 8.42 -41.16
CA PRO A 351 5.75 8.86 -42.00
C PRO A 351 4.84 9.86 -41.25
N LYS A 352 4.33 10.82 -42.03
CA LYS A 352 3.27 11.78 -41.70
C LYS A 352 1.93 11.20 -42.18
N GLU A 353 0.83 11.55 -41.51
CA GLU A 353 -0.53 11.77 -42.05
C GLU A 353 -1.43 12.20 -40.86
N ASN A 354 -1.98 13.44 -40.75
CA ASN A 354 -3.08 14.10 -41.48
C ASN A 354 -4.36 13.22 -41.53
N TYR A 355 -5.59 13.62 -41.16
CA TYR A 355 -6.21 14.89 -40.77
C TYR A 355 -7.70 14.58 -40.40
N LYS A 356 -8.37 15.54 -39.74
CA LYS A 356 -9.82 15.90 -39.79
C LYS A 356 -10.79 15.38 -38.72
N ASN A 357 -11.41 16.39 -38.10
CA ASN A 357 -12.62 16.40 -37.26
C ASN A 357 -13.90 16.41 -38.12
N GLY A 358 -15.01 15.96 -37.52
CA GLY A 358 -16.38 16.20 -38.01
C GLY A 358 -17.42 16.00 -36.90
N GLU A 359 -18.26 17.02 -36.72
CA GLU A 359 -19.44 17.17 -35.85
C GLU A 359 -20.55 16.15 -36.25
N GLY A 360 -21.58 15.74 -35.50
CA GLY A 360 -22.34 16.28 -34.37
C GLY A 360 -23.84 16.32 -34.76
N ILE A 361 -24.68 15.34 -34.35
CA ILE A 361 -26.16 15.40 -34.41
C ILE A 361 -26.79 14.57 -33.26
N GLY A 362 -27.79 15.12 -32.58
CA GLY A 362 -28.82 14.38 -31.80
C GLY A 362 -30.20 15.03 -32.05
N PRO A 363 -31.26 14.80 -31.25
CA PRO A 363 -31.65 13.61 -30.46
C PRO A 363 -33.12 13.17 -30.72
N SER A 364 -33.56 12.02 -30.20
CA SER A 364 -34.99 11.73 -29.98
C SER A 364 -35.23 10.92 -28.69
N SER A 365 -36.23 11.37 -27.92
CA SER A 365 -36.82 10.84 -26.68
C SER A 365 -37.61 9.54 -26.91
N VAL A 366 -37.93 8.63 -25.97
CA VAL A 366 -38.51 8.71 -24.61
C VAL A 366 -38.29 7.35 -23.87
N ASP A 367 -38.32 7.38 -22.53
CA ASP A 367 -38.63 6.31 -21.55
C ASP A 367 -37.56 5.61 -20.66
N THR A 368 -37.27 6.28 -19.53
CA THR A 368 -37.64 5.90 -18.15
C THR A 368 -37.53 4.43 -17.68
N LEU A 369 -36.34 3.99 -17.23
CA LEU A 369 -36.07 3.21 -15.99
C LEU A 369 -34.64 2.61 -15.98
N THR A 370 -33.59 3.42 -15.89
CA THR A 370 -32.23 2.97 -15.50
C THR A 370 -31.29 4.16 -15.27
N LYS A 371 -31.43 4.86 -14.15
CA LYS A 371 -30.46 5.88 -13.72
C LYS A 371 -29.42 5.28 -12.77
N ILE A 372 -28.54 4.42 -13.27
CA ILE A 372 -27.12 4.25 -12.88
C ILE A 372 -26.46 3.49 -14.04
N ASN A 373 -25.88 4.22 -14.99
CA ASN A 373 -24.70 3.81 -15.77
C ASN A 373 -24.47 4.89 -16.83
N ARG A 374 -23.66 5.89 -16.48
CA ARG A 374 -23.03 6.71 -17.52
C ARG A 374 -21.83 5.93 -18.03
N THR A 375 -22.05 5.25 -19.15
CA THR A 375 -21.05 4.77 -20.09
C THR A 375 -20.12 5.93 -20.45
N VAL A 376 -18.83 5.78 -20.15
CA VAL A 376 -17.75 6.57 -20.75
C VAL A 376 -16.61 5.60 -21.06
N HIS A 377 -16.08 5.74 -22.27
CA HIS A 377 -15.24 4.79 -22.98
C HIS A 377 -14.02 4.28 -22.20
N ILE A 378 -13.74 3.01 -22.50
CA ILE A 378 -12.71 2.14 -21.95
C ILE A 378 -11.32 2.64 -22.32
N TRP A 379 -10.47 2.87 -21.31
CA TRP A 379 -9.02 2.74 -21.46
C TRP A 379 -8.59 1.50 -20.68
N THR A 380 -8.41 0.39 -21.39
CA THR A 380 -7.91 -0.89 -20.85
C THR A 380 -6.39 -0.99 -20.87
N THR A 381 -5.67 0.06 -21.20
CA THR A 381 -4.22 0.07 -21.05
C THR A 381 -3.87 0.55 -19.64
N SER A 382 -2.95 -0.14 -18.97
CA SER A 382 -2.23 0.25 -17.74
C SER A 382 -1.61 1.67 -17.74
N ARG A 383 -1.83 2.46 -18.80
CA ARG A 383 -1.39 3.84 -18.95
C ARG A 383 -2.31 4.78 -18.15
N GLY A 384 -1.77 5.37 -17.09
CA GLY A 384 -2.43 6.43 -16.31
C GLY A 384 -2.89 6.08 -14.89
N CYS A 385 -2.62 4.86 -14.41
CA CYS A 385 -2.86 4.45 -13.02
C CYS A 385 -1.76 4.91 -12.05
N HIS A 386 -0.54 5.19 -12.53
CA HIS A 386 0.59 5.66 -11.72
C HIS A 386 0.53 7.17 -11.48
N ARG A 387 -0.56 7.64 -10.88
CA ARG A 387 -0.64 9.00 -10.34
C ARG A 387 -0.34 8.93 -8.87
N ALA A 388 0.37 9.93 -8.34
CA ALA A 388 0.75 9.94 -6.94
C ALA A 388 -0.48 9.80 -6.02
N GLY A 389 -1.59 10.48 -6.33
CA GLY A 389 -2.84 10.34 -5.57
C GLY A 389 -3.43 8.92 -5.60
N MET A 390 -3.32 8.21 -6.72
CA MET A 390 -3.78 6.82 -6.84
C MET A 390 -2.87 5.88 -6.07
N ASP A 391 -1.54 6.06 -6.15
CA ASP A 391 -0.57 5.27 -5.38
C ASP A 391 -0.77 5.46 -3.87
N ALA A 392 -1.07 6.69 -3.43
CA ALA A 392 -1.43 6.98 -2.04
C ALA A 392 -2.72 6.26 -1.61
N PHE A 393 -3.74 6.23 -2.47
CA PHE A 393 -4.97 5.48 -2.21
C PHE A 393 -4.73 3.98 -2.11
N MET A 394 -3.98 3.41 -3.05
CA MET A 394 -3.61 1.99 -3.06
C MET A 394 -2.86 1.59 -1.79
N THR A 395 -1.93 2.44 -1.37
CA THR A 395 -1.14 2.28 -0.15
C THR A 395 -2.04 2.26 1.09
N GLY A 396 -2.92 3.26 1.24
CA GLY A 396 -3.84 3.32 2.37
C GLY A 396 -4.83 2.16 2.40
N PHE A 397 -5.37 1.75 1.24
CA PHE A 397 -6.23 0.57 1.14
C PHE A 397 -5.51 -0.70 1.58
N ALA A 398 -4.25 -0.89 1.15
CA ALA A 398 -3.45 -2.04 1.55
C ALA A 398 -3.22 -2.09 3.06
N VAL A 399 -2.82 -0.97 3.68
CA VAL A 399 -2.63 -0.90 5.15
C VAL A 399 -3.94 -1.23 5.88
N LEU A 400 -5.07 -0.64 5.47
CA LEU A 400 -6.37 -0.95 6.05
C LEU A 400 -6.72 -2.43 5.92
N PHE A 401 -6.43 -3.04 4.77
CA PHE A 401 -6.74 -4.44 4.52
C PHE A 401 -5.92 -5.37 5.41
N PHE A 402 -4.62 -5.10 5.55
CA PHE A 402 -3.73 -5.83 6.44
C PHE A 402 -4.08 -5.68 7.93
N GLN A 403 -4.81 -4.62 8.28
CA GLN A 403 -5.28 -4.35 9.64
C GLN A 403 -6.73 -4.78 9.86
N LEU A 404 -7.43 -5.24 8.82
CA LEU A 404 -8.88 -5.45 8.81
C LEU A 404 -9.39 -6.31 9.97
N ASP A 405 -8.84 -7.51 10.16
CA ASP A 405 -9.32 -8.44 11.20
C ASP A 405 -9.09 -7.85 12.61
N HIS A 406 -7.92 -7.25 12.84
CA HIS A 406 -7.61 -6.62 14.12
C HIS A 406 -8.50 -5.40 14.39
N VAL A 407 -8.66 -4.52 13.40
CA VAL A 407 -9.48 -3.30 13.51
C VAL A 407 -10.95 -3.65 13.72
N TYR A 408 -11.46 -4.68 13.04
CA TYR A 408 -12.82 -5.14 13.21
C TYR A 408 -13.08 -5.70 14.62
N ARG A 409 -12.14 -6.49 15.17
CA ARG A 409 -12.27 -7.08 16.52
C ARG A 409 -12.04 -6.07 17.64
N ASN A 410 -11.22 -5.05 17.40
CA ASN A 410 -10.82 -4.07 18.40
C ASN A 410 -11.47 -2.69 18.18
N SER A 411 -12.72 -2.69 17.69
CA SER A 411 -13.57 -1.48 17.60
C SER A 411 -12.90 -0.29 16.91
N GLY A 412 -12.20 -0.52 15.81
CA GLY A 412 -11.56 0.56 15.02
C GLY A 412 -10.07 0.79 15.31
N ARG A 413 -9.44 0.01 16.21
CA ARG A 413 -8.03 0.19 16.59
C ARG A 413 -7.06 -0.60 15.74
N PHE A 414 -5.89 -0.03 15.48
CA PHE A 414 -4.84 -0.63 14.67
C PHE A 414 -3.87 -1.47 15.52
N ASP A 415 -3.34 -2.55 14.94
CA ASP A 415 -2.31 -3.39 15.56
C ASP A 415 -0.93 -2.76 15.40
N LEU A 416 -0.47 -2.07 16.43
CA LEU A 416 0.77 -1.27 16.40
C LEU A 416 2.06 -2.08 16.26
N ARG A 417 2.04 -3.42 16.34
CA ARG A 417 3.24 -4.28 16.30
C ARG A 417 4.12 -4.06 15.07
N LEU A 418 3.53 -3.70 13.94
CA LEU A 418 4.25 -3.50 12.66
C LEU A 418 4.52 -2.04 12.32
N ALA A 419 4.06 -1.10 13.14
CA ALA A 419 4.25 0.31 12.87
C ALA A 419 5.67 0.78 13.27
N GLY A 420 6.14 1.81 12.56
CA GLY A 420 7.52 2.28 12.63
C GLY A 420 8.52 1.39 11.88
N CYS A 421 8.06 0.36 11.16
CA CYS A 421 8.91 -0.50 10.33
C CYS A 421 8.79 -0.09 8.86
N VAL A 422 9.89 0.40 8.27
CA VAL A 422 9.97 0.78 6.85
C VAL A 422 10.65 -0.34 6.07
N ALA A 423 10.06 -0.72 4.94
CA ALA A 423 10.58 -1.82 4.12
C ALA A 423 11.94 -1.46 3.51
N LEU A 424 12.83 -2.45 3.43
CA LEU A 424 14.13 -2.31 2.80
C LEU A 424 14.28 -3.39 1.74
N ALA A 425 14.01 -3.04 0.48
CA ALA A 425 14.05 -3.98 -0.63
C ALA A 425 15.37 -4.78 -0.65
N GLY A 426 15.26 -6.11 -0.58
CA GLY A 426 16.40 -7.04 -0.55
C GLY A 426 17.05 -7.23 0.82
N LYS A 427 16.40 -6.80 1.92
CA LYS A 427 16.84 -7.04 3.29
C LYS A 427 15.70 -7.69 4.08
N GLU A 428 16.07 -8.60 4.98
CA GLU A 428 15.11 -9.27 5.88
C GLU A 428 14.68 -8.37 7.04
N LEU A 429 15.56 -7.46 7.49
CA LEU A 429 15.26 -6.54 8.57
C LEU A 429 14.79 -5.19 8.01
N PRO A 430 13.73 -4.57 8.59
CA PRO A 430 13.28 -3.25 8.22
C PRO A 430 14.20 -2.15 8.76
N LEU A 431 14.02 -0.92 8.26
CA LEU A 431 14.48 0.26 8.98
C LEU A 431 13.47 0.55 10.10
N LEU A 432 13.94 0.51 11.34
CA LEU A 432 13.13 0.83 12.51
C LEU A 432 13.20 2.33 12.80
N ILE A 433 12.06 3.00 12.70
CA ILE A 433 11.89 4.39 13.11
C ILE A 433 11.54 4.40 14.59
N ARG A 434 12.57 4.58 15.43
CA ARG A 434 12.46 4.66 16.89
C ARG A 434 13.42 5.69 17.44
N LYS A 435 13.05 6.28 18.56
CA LYS A 435 13.92 7.22 19.26
C LYS A 435 15.11 6.46 19.84
N SER A 436 16.32 6.96 19.59
CA SER A 436 17.54 6.48 20.23
C SER A 436 17.85 7.33 21.45
N ASN A 437 18.33 6.72 22.53
CA ASN A 437 18.82 7.44 23.71
C ASN A 437 20.23 8.01 23.52
N PHE A 438 20.94 7.57 22.48
CA PHE A 438 22.34 7.91 22.25
C PHE A 438 22.55 8.90 21.10
N ILE A 439 21.51 9.15 20.30
CA ILE A 439 21.60 9.94 19.08
C ILE A 439 20.59 11.08 19.20
N THR A 440 21.12 12.30 19.27
CA THR A 440 20.34 13.53 19.33
C THR A 440 19.76 13.86 17.97
N GLN A 441 18.80 14.77 17.87
CA GLN A 441 18.28 15.31 16.61
C GLN A 441 19.18 16.41 16.04
N THR A 442 19.09 16.69 14.72
CA THR A 442 19.76 17.87 14.14
C THR A 442 19.15 19.18 14.66
N GLU A 443 19.95 20.23 14.75
CA GLU A 443 19.49 21.56 15.18
C GLU A 443 18.32 22.09 14.33
N SER A 444 18.41 21.98 12.99
CA SER A 444 17.34 22.38 12.06
C SER A 444 16.02 21.65 12.34
N HIS A 445 16.10 20.35 12.63
CA HIS A 445 14.94 19.55 13.05
C HIS A 445 14.39 20.02 14.39
N GLN A 446 15.24 20.25 15.40
CA GLN A 446 14.77 20.68 16.73
C GLN A 446 13.96 21.98 16.66
N LEU A 447 14.43 22.96 15.87
CA LEU A 447 13.74 24.23 15.66
C LEU A 447 12.37 24.04 15.00
N ASN A 448 12.32 23.29 13.89
CA ASN A 448 11.06 23.05 13.18
C ASN A 448 10.10 22.16 13.98
N TRP A 449 10.63 21.15 14.68
CA TRP A 449 9.84 20.23 15.49
C TRP A 449 9.20 20.94 16.68
N ALA A 450 9.87 21.87 17.35
CA ALA A 450 9.27 22.63 18.45
C ALA A 450 7.97 23.36 18.02
N ARG A 451 7.97 23.94 16.81
CA ARG A 451 6.77 24.57 16.21
C ARG A 451 5.67 23.52 15.97
N VAL A 452 6.01 22.42 15.30
CA VAL A 452 5.05 21.34 14.96
C VAL A 452 4.48 20.68 16.22
N GLU A 453 5.31 20.40 17.21
CA GLU A 453 4.93 19.74 18.47
C GLU A 453 3.98 20.62 19.29
N SER A 454 4.22 21.94 19.34
CA SER A 454 3.31 22.89 20.01
C SER A 454 1.91 22.86 19.38
N ARG A 455 1.84 22.82 18.04
CA ARG A 455 0.58 22.70 17.29
C ARG A 455 -0.07 21.33 17.52
N ARG A 456 0.70 20.25 17.55
CA ARG A 456 0.19 18.90 17.88
C ARG A 456 -0.47 18.86 19.25
N LYS A 457 0.21 19.39 20.28
CA LYS A 457 -0.36 19.51 21.63
C LYS A 457 -1.67 20.31 21.63
N ALA A 458 -1.82 21.30 20.75
CA ALA A 458 -3.08 22.03 20.59
C ALA A 458 -4.19 21.18 19.92
N PHE A 459 -3.86 20.40 18.88
CA PHE A 459 -4.77 19.42 18.28
C PHE A 459 -5.26 18.39 19.29
N ASP A 460 -4.35 17.83 20.07
CA ASP A 460 -4.67 16.83 21.09
C ASP A 460 -5.66 17.42 22.11
N ARG A 461 -5.36 18.61 22.65
CA ARG A 461 -6.28 19.33 23.56
C ARG A 461 -7.66 19.55 22.95
N ALA A 462 -7.73 19.94 21.67
CA ALA A 462 -9.00 20.12 20.97
C ALA A 462 -9.78 18.79 20.85
N LYS A 463 -9.10 17.69 20.48
CA LYS A 463 -9.69 16.34 20.38
C LYS A 463 -10.25 15.87 21.72
N TYR A 464 -9.51 16.04 22.82
CA TYR A 464 -9.99 15.73 24.18
C TYR A 464 -11.21 16.59 24.59
N SER A 465 -11.22 17.88 24.23
CA SER A 465 -12.37 18.76 24.53
C SER A 465 -13.65 18.36 23.79
N LEU A 466 -13.53 17.91 22.54
CA LEU A 466 -14.64 17.40 21.72
C LEU A 466 -15.18 16.07 22.30
N TRP A 467 -14.29 15.18 22.73
CA TRP A 467 -14.66 13.91 23.34
C TRP A 467 -15.41 14.11 24.67
N THR A 468 -14.90 14.97 25.57
CA THR A 468 -15.54 15.26 26.86
C THR A 468 -16.88 15.99 26.74
N ARG A 469 -17.11 16.74 25.65
CA ARG A 469 -18.41 17.35 25.34
C ARG A 469 -19.39 16.33 24.74
N GLY A 470 -18.92 15.43 23.87
CA GLY A 470 -19.72 14.36 23.29
C GLY A 470 -20.16 13.28 24.30
N ALA A 471 -19.36 13.04 25.34
CA ALA A 471 -19.73 12.16 26.46
C ALA A 471 -20.85 12.77 27.31
N ARG A 472 -20.74 14.06 27.65
CA ARG A 472 -21.76 14.78 28.45
C ARG A 472 -23.11 14.97 27.75
N GLY A 473 -23.15 14.91 26.41
CA GLY A 473 -24.39 15.02 25.64
C GLY A 473 -25.16 13.71 25.46
N LYS A 474 -24.66 12.59 25.99
CA LYS A 474 -25.37 11.29 25.95
C LYS A 474 -26.02 10.89 27.28
N ASP A 475 -25.74 11.60 28.36
CA ASP A 475 -26.25 11.30 29.70
C ASP A 475 -27.48 12.16 30.10
N SER A 476 -28.03 12.96 29.17
CA SER A 476 -29.11 13.91 29.48
C SER A 476 -30.45 13.69 28.75
N ASP A 477 -30.64 12.53 28.10
CA ASP A 477 -31.95 12.18 27.50
C ASP A 477 -32.57 10.98 28.24
N GLY A 478 -33.46 11.28 29.19
CA GLY A 478 -34.59 10.42 29.53
C GLY A 478 -34.53 9.63 30.84
N LEU A 479 -34.84 10.28 31.97
CA LEU A 479 -35.61 9.63 33.04
C LEU A 479 -37.02 10.27 33.01
N PRO A 480 -38.09 9.54 32.65
CA PRO A 480 -39.44 10.06 32.78
C PRO A 480 -39.81 10.14 34.26
N GLN A 481 -40.35 11.29 34.67
CA GLN A 481 -41.05 11.46 35.95
C GLN A 481 -42.41 10.77 35.91
#